data_AF-A0A7R9H6L5-F1
#
_entry.id   AF-A0A7R9H6L5-F1
#
_cell.length_a   1.000
_cell.length_b   1.000
_cell.length_c   1.000
_cell.angle_alpha   90.00
_cell.angle_beta   90.00
_cell.angle_gamma   90.00
#
_symmetry.space_group_name_H-M   'P 1'
#
loop_
_entity.id
_entity.type
_entity.pdbx_description
1 polymer ?
#
loop_
_entity_poly.entity_id
_entity_poly.type
_entity_poly.pdbx_seq_one_letter_code
_entity_poly.pdbx_strand_id
1 'polypeptide(L)'
;MRGYPCLAQLSVQGESCLVRDYGASSVVCVCNSTHCDSLQPIPEEDISDRNFTQFTSSKDGQRLKRTRDVFVDAVVGSGIAEFYLNKSQIYQDIIGFGGAMTDAAAINIAGFSEKTSDNLMRSYFGEGGSQYTIIRNPMGASDFSVEYYTYDDVDGDTELNEFSLREEDYRYKIPLLKRAKELNPREVKLFTSPWSAPYWMKRNGTTSGTSHLLEENYQPWANYFVKYFDAYAAENVSFWGVTAQNEPTQGDVIPSVIITMGWTAEEQRDWVAQHLGPTLQQAGYGDLELMIFDDNRVFLPGWADTVFALSFGVYTDVHQIVDSDLGNWEKGELYGTSIIQALTHWSGGWTDWNMVLDTQGGPTWSPKPYNAPIIANLTSDEFYKQPSYYFLAHFSSFIPPGSKRVGLTTEDARGLEYAAFLTPEGRIVVTIQNKQNSSVILTIDPNDPDYGVLVTEGLLSILRKLKSSPEKELRLLLLGLDNAGKTTLLKSLASEDIAHVTPTQGFNIKSVQSEGFKLNVWDIGGQRKIRPYWRNYFENTDVLIYVIDSSDRKRLDETGQELEELLSEDKLVNVPLLIYANKQDLLHAAPAAEIAERLGLHTIKDRPWQIQACSATVGEGVKVKLHLHIT
;
A
#
# COMPACT_ATOMS: atom_id res chain seq x y z
N MET A 1 26.10 -19.44 42.96
CA MET A 1 26.10 -19.47 41.49
C MET A 1 24.95 -18.59 41.03
N ARG A 2 25.25 -17.41 40.45
CA ARG A 2 24.24 -16.47 39.94
C ARG A 2 23.83 -16.94 38.55
N GLY A 3 22.56 -17.25 38.35
CA GLY A 3 21.98 -17.54 37.04
C GLY A 3 21.82 -16.24 36.26
N TYR A 4 22.38 -16.19 35.06
CA TYR A 4 22.16 -15.12 34.11
C TYR A 4 20.72 -15.23 33.56
N PRO A 5 19.98 -14.12 33.38
CA PRO A 5 18.73 -14.14 32.64
C PRO A 5 19.04 -14.40 31.16
N CYS A 6 18.41 -15.43 30.60
CA CYS A 6 18.48 -15.77 29.19
C CYS A 6 17.54 -14.81 28.42
N LEU A 7 18.11 -13.81 27.76
CA LEU A 7 17.41 -13.03 26.74
C LEU A 7 17.24 -13.92 25.50
N ALA A 8 16.06 -14.50 25.34
CA ALA A 8 15.68 -15.12 24.08
C ALA A 8 15.29 -14.02 23.09
N GLN A 9 16.22 -13.60 22.23
CA GLN A 9 15.85 -12.92 20.98
C GLN A 9 15.29 -13.99 20.04
N LEU A 10 13.97 -14.04 19.90
CA LEU A 10 13.33 -14.70 18.77
C LEU A 10 13.55 -13.81 17.55
N SER A 11 14.58 -14.08 16.76
CA SER A 11 14.68 -13.52 15.41
C SER A 11 13.62 -14.21 14.55
N VAL A 12 12.48 -13.57 14.34
CA VAL A 12 11.48 -14.05 13.37
C VAL A 12 12.08 -13.82 11.99
N GLN A 13 12.55 -14.89 11.34
CA GLN A 13 12.85 -14.85 9.90
C GLN A 13 11.57 -14.47 9.17
N GLY A 14 11.64 -13.43 8.35
CA GLY A 14 10.47 -12.85 7.71
C GLY A 14 9.88 -13.81 6.71
N GLU A 15 8.59 -14.07 6.86
CA GLU A 15 7.86 -14.94 5.96
C GLU A 15 7.41 -14.15 4.73
N SER A 16 7.60 -14.74 3.55
CA SER A 16 7.15 -14.16 2.28
C SER A 16 5.66 -14.45 2.04
N CYS A 17 4.97 -13.54 1.37
CA CYS A 17 3.59 -13.71 0.91
C CYS A 17 3.34 -15.09 0.24
N LEU A 18 2.44 -15.90 0.82
CA LEU A 18 1.82 -17.02 0.11
C LEU A 18 0.76 -16.50 -0.85
N VAL A 19 1.19 -16.27 -2.08
CA VAL A 19 0.39 -15.70 -3.15
C VAL A 19 -0.76 -16.63 -3.56
N ARG A 20 -1.98 -16.07 -3.64
CA ARG A 20 -3.14 -16.72 -4.27
C ARG A 20 -3.85 -15.75 -5.20
N ASP A 21 -4.18 -16.23 -6.40
CA ASP A 21 -4.87 -15.48 -7.44
C ASP A 21 -6.33 -15.95 -7.55
N TYR A 22 -7.27 -15.01 -7.47
CA TYR A 22 -8.72 -15.23 -7.58
C TYR A 22 -9.30 -14.71 -8.91
N GLY A 23 -8.44 -14.32 -9.86
CA GLY A 23 -8.85 -13.81 -11.18
C GLY A 23 -9.22 -12.32 -11.20
N ALA A 24 -8.86 -11.58 -10.15
CA ALA A 24 -8.96 -10.13 -10.10
C ALA A 24 -7.79 -9.48 -10.87
N SER A 25 -7.48 -8.21 -10.56
CA SER A 25 -6.39 -7.48 -11.20
C SER A 25 -5.01 -7.72 -10.57
N SER A 26 -4.94 -8.37 -9.41
CA SER A 26 -3.71 -8.80 -8.73
C SER A 26 -4.04 -9.94 -7.74
N VAL A 27 -3.14 -10.20 -6.79
CA VAL A 27 -3.17 -11.35 -5.88
C VAL A 27 -3.40 -10.94 -4.42
N VAL A 28 -3.82 -11.90 -3.59
CA VAL A 28 -3.82 -11.77 -2.12
C VAL A 28 -2.65 -12.54 -1.52
N CYS A 29 -2.30 -12.22 -0.27
CA CYS A 29 -1.45 -13.08 0.55
C CYS A 29 -2.29 -13.85 1.55
N VAL A 30 -2.15 -15.17 1.53
CA VAL A 30 -2.89 -16.08 2.40
C VAL A 30 -2.13 -16.27 3.70
N CYS A 31 -2.83 -16.09 4.81
CA CYS A 31 -2.35 -16.38 6.15
C CYS A 31 -3.25 -17.38 6.86
N ASN A 32 -2.68 -18.15 7.77
CA ASN A 32 -3.38 -19.14 8.60
C ASN A 32 -2.63 -19.35 9.92
N SER A 33 -2.95 -20.41 10.66
CA SER A 33 -2.36 -20.73 11.97
C SER A 33 -0.87 -21.07 11.95
N THR A 34 -0.28 -21.31 10.78
CA THR A 34 1.11 -21.77 10.61
C THR A 34 1.97 -20.84 9.77
N HIS A 35 1.37 -19.93 9.02
CA HIS A 35 2.08 -19.04 8.12
C HIS A 35 1.39 -17.68 8.02
N CYS A 36 2.15 -16.61 8.07
CA CYS A 36 1.69 -15.30 7.62
C CYS A 36 2.88 -14.38 7.30
N ASP A 37 2.79 -13.63 6.19
CA ASP A 37 3.88 -12.79 5.74
C ASP A 37 4.14 -11.60 6.68
N SER A 38 5.42 -11.30 6.89
CA SER A 38 5.88 -10.30 7.86
C SER A 38 7.12 -9.55 7.35
N LEU A 39 7.16 -8.24 7.58
CA LEU A 39 8.33 -7.40 7.35
C LEU A 39 9.48 -7.77 8.29
N GLN A 40 10.69 -7.64 7.77
CA GLN A 40 11.90 -7.75 8.56
C GLN A 40 12.38 -6.39 9.02
N PRO A 41 12.94 -6.28 10.25
CA PRO A 41 13.63 -5.09 10.68
C PRO A 41 14.65 -4.64 9.64
N ILE A 42 14.71 -3.33 9.39
CA ILE A 42 15.70 -2.76 8.48
C ILE A 42 17.04 -2.76 9.23
N PRO A 43 18.08 -3.46 8.71
CA PRO A 43 19.41 -3.41 9.30
C PRO A 43 19.91 -1.97 9.35
N GLU A 44 20.60 -1.58 10.43
CA GLU A 44 21.13 -0.22 10.56
C GLU A 44 22.10 0.11 9.42
N GLU A 45 22.86 -0.86 8.93
CA GLU A 45 23.76 -0.67 7.79
C GLU A 45 23.06 -0.40 6.44
N ASP A 46 21.76 -0.65 6.34
CA ASP A 46 20.97 -0.42 5.13
C ASP A 46 20.47 1.04 5.03
N ILE A 47 20.61 1.83 6.11
CA ILE A 47 20.24 3.25 6.16
C ILE A 47 21.49 4.09 6.47
N SER A 48 21.99 4.82 5.47
CA SER A 48 23.13 5.74 5.64
C SER A 48 23.04 6.87 4.62
N ASP A 49 23.90 7.89 4.74
CA ASP A 49 23.95 9.02 3.80
C ASP A 49 24.22 8.64 2.34
N ARG A 50 24.57 7.37 2.05
CA ARG A 50 24.76 6.87 0.68
C ARG A 50 23.85 5.70 0.30
N ASN A 51 23.04 5.21 1.24
CA ASN A 51 22.22 4.02 1.04
C ASN A 51 20.77 4.33 1.40
N PHE A 52 19.83 3.79 0.62
CA PHE A 52 18.43 3.80 0.97
C PHE A 52 17.86 2.40 0.90
N THR A 53 16.80 2.21 1.68
CA THR A 53 15.97 1.00 1.62
C THR A 53 14.67 1.36 0.91
N GLN A 54 14.32 0.58 -0.10
CA GLN A 54 13.06 0.71 -0.82
C GLN A 54 12.16 -0.48 -0.49
N PHE A 55 10.88 -0.20 -0.27
CA PHE A 55 9.84 -1.21 -0.19
C PHE A 55 8.92 -1.05 -1.40
N THR A 56 8.69 -2.13 -2.14
CA THR A 56 7.89 -2.10 -3.36
C THR A 56 6.71 -3.06 -3.27
N SER A 57 5.52 -2.54 -3.56
CA SER A 57 4.35 -3.36 -3.88
C SER A 57 3.93 -3.08 -5.32
N SER A 58 3.48 -4.10 -6.04
CA SER A 58 3.16 -3.98 -7.46
C SER A 58 2.01 -4.88 -7.88
N LYS A 59 1.38 -4.52 -9.01
CA LYS A 59 0.24 -5.23 -9.58
C LYS A 59 0.57 -6.69 -9.95
N ASP A 60 1.82 -6.97 -10.36
CA ASP A 60 2.35 -8.31 -10.66
C ASP A 60 2.65 -9.16 -9.42
N GLY A 61 2.41 -8.64 -8.21
CA GLY A 61 2.40 -9.46 -6.99
C GLY A 61 3.53 -9.19 -6.00
N GLN A 62 4.37 -8.15 -6.19
CA GLN A 62 5.29 -7.74 -5.13
C GLN A 62 4.50 -7.16 -3.95
N ARG A 63 4.92 -7.47 -2.73
CA ARG A 63 4.23 -7.09 -1.48
C ARG A 63 5.29 -6.65 -0.48
N LEU A 64 5.44 -5.32 -0.35
CA LEU A 64 6.48 -4.67 0.46
C LEU A 64 7.86 -5.32 0.31
N LYS A 65 8.21 -5.67 -0.94
CA LYS A 65 9.48 -6.29 -1.25
C LYS A 65 10.60 -5.30 -0.95
N ARG A 66 11.47 -5.67 -0.01
CA ARG A 66 12.61 -4.85 0.40
C ARG A 66 13.75 -4.97 -0.62
N THR A 67 14.27 -3.84 -1.08
CA THR A 67 15.55 -3.73 -1.79
C THR A 67 16.43 -2.68 -1.10
N ARG A 68 17.75 -2.89 -1.19
CA ARG A 68 18.76 -1.94 -0.74
C ARG A 68 19.46 -1.41 -1.97
N ASP A 69 19.59 -0.09 -2.05
CA ASP A 69 20.26 0.58 -3.16
C ASP A 69 21.11 1.76 -2.65
N VAL A 70 21.93 2.30 -3.54
CA VAL A 70 22.85 3.41 -3.27
C VAL A 70 22.45 4.66 -4.02
N PHE A 71 22.62 5.80 -3.36
CA PHE A 71 22.52 7.10 -3.99
C PHE A 71 23.64 7.32 -5.01
N VAL A 72 23.32 7.95 -6.15
CA VAL A 72 24.27 8.29 -7.21
C VAL A 72 24.24 9.79 -7.52
N ASP A 73 25.36 10.31 -8.00
CA ASP A 73 25.60 11.76 -8.14
C ASP A 73 24.78 12.43 -9.25
N ALA A 74 24.32 11.67 -10.25
CA ALA A 74 23.45 12.16 -11.32
C ALA A 74 22.77 11.00 -12.05
N VAL A 75 21.54 11.23 -12.52
CA VAL A 75 20.97 10.47 -13.64
C VAL A 75 20.61 11.44 -14.74
N VAL A 76 20.89 11.05 -15.98
CA VAL A 76 20.46 11.81 -17.13
C VAL A 76 19.77 10.81 -18.09
N GLY A 77 18.61 11.22 -18.58
CA GLY A 77 17.56 10.31 -19.05
C GLY A 77 16.33 11.08 -19.47
N SER A 78 15.61 10.62 -20.49
CA SER A 78 14.23 11.04 -20.74
C SER A 78 13.28 10.20 -19.87
N GLY A 79 12.21 10.80 -19.33
CA GLY A 79 11.27 10.09 -18.42
C GLY A 79 11.71 10.06 -16.96
N ILE A 80 12.53 11.02 -16.55
CA ILE A 80 12.91 11.27 -15.15
C ILE A 80 11.87 12.22 -14.56
N ALA A 81 11.28 11.85 -13.42
CA ALA A 81 10.57 12.79 -12.55
C ALA A 81 11.52 13.17 -11.42
N GLU A 82 11.90 14.45 -11.38
CA GLU A 82 12.80 14.99 -10.36
C GLU A 82 11.99 15.59 -9.21
N PHE A 83 12.26 15.10 -8.01
CA PHE A 83 11.64 15.49 -6.77
C PHE A 83 12.59 16.35 -5.95
N TYR A 84 12.09 17.45 -5.42
CA TYR A 84 12.85 18.41 -4.63
C TYR A 84 12.38 18.34 -3.18
N LEU A 85 13.23 17.81 -2.30
CA LEU A 85 12.93 17.65 -0.87
C LEU A 85 13.35 18.92 -0.11
N ASN A 86 12.43 19.50 0.64
CA ASN A 86 12.72 20.64 1.51
C ASN A 86 12.38 20.30 2.97
N LYS A 87 13.38 19.84 3.73
CA LYS A 87 13.27 19.50 5.16
C LYS A 87 12.93 20.72 6.04
N SER A 88 13.24 21.93 5.57
CA SER A 88 12.93 23.17 6.30
C SER A 88 11.46 23.57 6.17
N GLN A 89 10.76 23.07 5.14
CA GLN A 89 9.34 23.29 4.97
C GLN A 89 8.57 22.19 5.71
N ILE A 90 8.22 22.48 6.96
CA ILE A 90 7.51 21.56 7.86
C ILE A 90 6.01 21.89 7.85
N TYR A 91 5.17 20.85 7.78
CA TYR A 91 3.71 20.93 7.83
C TYR A 91 3.17 20.30 9.14
N GLN A 92 2.09 19.51 9.07
CA GLN A 92 1.46 18.90 10.23
C GLN A 92 2.23 17.71 10.81
N ASP A 93 1.96 17.45 12.10
CA ASP A 93 2.33 16.22 12.80
C ASP A 93 1.41 15.07 12.42
N ILE A 94 1.98 13.87 12.33
CA ILE A 94 1.27 12.63 12.07
C ILE A 94 0.89 11.97 13.40
N ILE A 95 -0.41 11.83 13.63
CA ILE A 95 -1.01 11.16 14.79
C ILE A 95 -0.95 9.64 14.61
N GLY A 96 -1.16 9.15 13.38
CA GLY A 96 -1.08 7.72 13.08
C GLY A 96 -2.04 7.24 12.00
N PHE A 97 -2.09 5.92 11.87
CA PHE A 97 -2.90 5.20 10.90
C PHE A 97 -3.60 4.02 11.57
N GLY A 98 -4.78 3.67 11.10
CA GLY A 98 -5.63 2.72 11.81
C GLY A 98 -6.78 2.13 11.02
N GLY A 99 -7.68 1.49 11.75
CA GLY A 99 -8.97 1.00 11.27
C GLY A 99 -9.98 0.88 12.41
N ALA A 100 -11.20 0.45 12.10
CA ALA A 100 -12.27 0.27 13.06
C ALA A 100 -12.38 -1.18 13.56
N MET A 101 -12.48 -1.33 14.88
CA MET A 101 -12.85 -2.55 15.59
C MET A 101 -14.37 -2.58 15.78
N THR A 102 -15.10 -2.74 14.67
CA THR A 102 -16.56 -2.96 14.69
C THR A 102 -16.90 -4.33 15.26
N ASP A 103 -18.17 -4.59 15.58
CA ASP A 103 -18.59 -5.93 16.00
C ASP A 103 -18.27 -6.95 14.90
N ALA A 104 -18.51 -6.63 13.63
CA ALA A 104 -18.16 -7.48 12.50
C ALA A 104 -16.67 -7.83 12.46
N ALA A 105 -15.79 -6.83 12.61
CA ALA A 105 -14.35 -7.08 12.65
C ALA A 105 -13.98 -7.96 13.86
N ALA A 106 -14.51 -7.63 15.04
CA ALA A 106 -14.20 -8.33 16.28
C ALA A 106 -14.69 -9.79 16.26
N ILE A 107 -15.89 -10.04 15.74
CA ILE A 107 -16.48 -11.38 15.56
C ILE A 107 -15.65 -12.21 14.58
N ASN A 108 -15.27 -11.63 13.44
CA ASN A 108 -14.45 -12.34 12.45
C ASN A 108 -13.07 -12.70 13.01
N ILE A 109 -12.42 -11.79 13.74
CA ILE A 109 -11.12 -12.05 14.36
C ILE A 109 -11.22 -13.14 15.44
N ALA A 110 -12.26 -13.07 16.28
CA ALA A 110 -12.49 -14.04 17.36
C ALA A 110 -13.01 -15.40 16.85
N GLY A 111 -13.54 -15.46 15.63
CA GLY A 111 -14.05 -16.69 15.02
C GLY A 111 -12.97 -17.65 14.54
N PHE A 112 -11.73 -17.19 14.39
CA PHE A 112 -10.60 -18.02 13.99
C PHE A 112 -10.06 -18.90 15.13
N SER A 113 -9.22 -19.88 14.78
CA SER A 113 -8.37 -20.55 15.78
C SER A 113 -7.45 -19.53 16.47
N GLU A 114 -7.06 -19.80 17.72
CA GLU A 114 -6.22 -18.90 18.53
C GLU A 114 -4.96 -18.43 17.78
N LYS A 115 -4.30 -19.34 17.05
CA LYS A 115 -3.08 -19.04 16.28
C LYS A 115 -3.36 -18.18 15.05
N THR A 116 -4.43 -18.48 14.32
CA THR A 116 -4.82 -17.69 13.13
C THR A 116 -5.25 -16.28 13.55
N SER A 117 -6.01 -16.17 14.65
CA SER A 117 -6.39 -14.89 15.26
C SER A 117 -5.16 -14.08 15.70
N ASP A 118 -4.17 -14.72 16.35
CA ASP A 118 -2.92 -14.05 16.74
C ASP A 118 -2.11 -13.58 15.52
N ASN A 119 -2.00 -14.38 14.46
CA ASN A 119 -1.33 -13.99 13.21
C ASN A 119 -2.04 -12.80 12.52
N LEU A 120 -3.37 -12.77 12.55
CA LEU A 120 -4.14 -11.64 12.04
C LEU A 120 -3.86 -10.39 12.88
N MET A 121 -3.96 -10.48 14.21
CA MET A 121 -3.70 -9.35 15.09
C MET A 121 -2.27 -8.84 14.96
N ARG A 122 -1.28 -9.72 14.78
CA ARG A 122 0.11 -9.35 14.48
C ARG A 122 0.27 -8.67 13.13
N SER A 123 -0.52 -9.04 12.13
CA SER A 123 -0.51 -8.37 10.83
C SER A 123 -0.86 -6.90 10.97
N TYR A 124 -1.81 -6.53 11.84
CA TYR A 124 -2.16 -5.12 12.07
C TYR A 124 -1.27 -4.41 13.10
N PHE A 125 -0.97 -5.06 14.23
CA PHE A 125 -0.39 -4.38 15.39
C PHE A 125 1.02 -4.86 15.74
N GLY A 126 1.40 -6.06 15.33
CA GLY A 126 2.67 -6.67 15.71
C GLY A 126 3.88 -6.05 15.01
N GLU A 127 5.05 -6.27 15.60
CA GLU A 127 6.32 -6.03 14.91
C GLU A 127 6.42 -6.90 13.64
N GLY A 128 6.78 -6.28 12.52
CA GLY A 128 6.73 -6.91 11.20
C GLY A 128 5.37 -6.82 10.48
N GLY A 129 4.31 -6.36 11.16
CA GLY A 129 3.03 -6.02 10.55
C GLY A 129 2.97 -4.57 10.07
N SER A 130 1.75 -4.05 9.90
CA SER A 130 1.49 -2.64 9.52
C SER A 130 1.59 -1.67 10.71
N GLN A 131 1.67 -2.18 11.95
CA GLN A 131 1.84 -1.41 13.18
C GLN A 131 0.84 -0.26 13.37
N TYR A 132 -0.45 -0.52 13.14
CA TYR A 132 -1.55 0.42 13.35
C TYR A 132 -1.54 1.04 14.75
N THR A 133 -1.58 2.36 14.82
CA THR A 133 -1.53 3.13 16.08
C THR A 133 -2.84 3.83 16.41
N ILE A 134 -3.86 3.66 15.58
CA ILE A 134 -5.20 4.20 15.80
C ILE A 134 -6.22 3.05 15.68
N ILE A 135 -7.18 2.99 16.60
CA ILE A 135 -8.35 2.11 16.48
C ILE A 135 -9.61 2.93 16.75
N ARG A 136 -10.55 2.90 15.80
CA ARG A 136 -11.92 3.39 16.02
C ARG A 136 -12.77 2.30 16.63
N ASN A 137 -13.39 2.55 17.78
CA ASN A 137 -14.30 1.61 18.43
C ASN A 137 -15.72 2.19 18.43
N PRO A 138 -16.70 1.58 17.75
CA PRO A 138 -18.09 2.04 17.83
C PRO A 138 -18.61 2.05 19.27
N MET A 139 -19.33 3.12 19.63
CA MET A 139 -20.10 3.21 20.87
C MET A 139 -21.50 2.63 20.61
N GLY A 140 -21.75 1.42 21.09
CA GLY A 140 -22.95 0.66 20.76
C GLY A 140 -22.87 0.02 19.37
N ALA A 141 -24.04 -0.31 18.81
CA ALA A 141 -24.14 -0.91 17.49
C ALA A 141 -23.77 0.07 16.36
N SER A 142 -23.22 -0.47 15.27
CA SER A 142 -23.12 0.20 13.98
C SER A 142 -23.92 -0.56 12.92
N ASP A 143 -23.86 -0.11 11.67
CA ASP A 143 -24.30 -0.90 10.52
C ASP A 143 -23.50 -2.22 10.38
N PHE A 144 -22.33 -2.34 11.00
CA PHE A 144 -21.51 -3.56 11.10
C PHE A 144 -21.65 -4.28 12.45
N SER A 145 -22.87 -4.30 12.98
CA SER A 145 -23.28 -5.11 14.11
C SER A 145 -24.15 -6.29 13.68
N VAL A 146 -24.31 -7.30 14.54
CA VAL A 146 -25.22 -8.43 14.29
C VAL A 146 -26.66 -8.13 14.67
N GLU A 147 -26.88 -7.11 15.52
CA GLU A 147 -28.18 -6.56 15.90
C GLU A 147 -28.12 -5.08 16.26
N TYR A 148 -29.29 -4.43 16.28
CA TYR A 148 -29.42 -3.07 16.79
C TYR A 148 -29.47 -3.11 18.31
N TYR A 149 -28.55 -2.40 18.94
CA TYR A 149 -28.55 -2.19 20.37
C TYR A 149 -27.91 -0.85 20.70
N THR A 150 -28.32 -0.30 21.84
CA THR A 150 -27.53 0.68 22.56
C THR A 150 -27.14 0.09 23.91
N TYR A 151 -26.52 0.89 24.76
CA TYR A 151 -26.20 0.49 26.13
C TYR A 151 -27.34 0.77 27.10
N ASP A 152 -28.41 1.44 26.67
CA ASP A 152 -29.56 1.75 27.52
C ASP A 152 -30.88 1.75 26.73
N ASP A 153 -31.36 0.56 26.39
CA ASP A 153 -32.58 0.36 25.60
C ASP A 153 -33.85 0.26 26.48
N VAL A 154 -33.80 0.68 27.76
CA VAL A 154 -34.97 0.74 28.65
C VAL A 154 -35.67 2.09 28.50
N ASP A 155 -36.96 2.04 28.14
CA ASP A 155 -37.74 3.24 27.81
C ASP A 155 -37.76 4.29 28.95
N GLY A 156 -37.26 5.49 28.65
CA GLY A 156 -37.33 6.64 29.56
C GLY A 156 -36.34 6.63 30.72
N ASP A 157 -35.27 5.83 30.68
CA ASP A 157 -34.25 5.81 31.74
C ASP A 157 -33.29 7.02 31.66
N THR A 158 -33.80 8.23 31.93
CA THR A 158 -33.02 9.47 31.86
C THR A 158 -31.84 9.54 32.83
N GLU A 159 -31.84 8.71 33.87
CA GLU A 159 -30.77 8.60 34.88
C GLU A 159 -29.72 7.54 34.52
N LEU A 160 -29.93 6.77 33.45
CA LEU A 160 -29.01 5.74 32.94
C LEU A 160 -28.68 4.69 34.02
N ASN A 161 -29.69 4.22 34.75
CA ASN A 161 -29.56 3.16 35.77
C ASN A 161 -29.38 1.78 35.15
N GLU A 162 -29.97 1.55 33.97
CA GLU A 162 -29.96 0.31 33.22
C GLU A 162 -28.83 0.27 32.17
N PHE A 163 -27.99 1.32 32.13
CA PHE A 163 -26.82 1.38 31.26
C PHE A 163 -25.89 0.19 31.48
N SER A 164 -25.61 -0.58 30.43
CA SER A 164 -24.62 -1.66 30.44
C SER A 164 -24.01 -1.88 29.06
N LEU A 165 -22.69 -2.14 29.05
CA LEU A 165 -22.03 -2.73 27.88
C LEU A 165 -22.68 -4.08 27.53
N ARG A 166 -22.59 -4.47 26.25
CA ARG A 166 -23.18 -5.70 25.74
C ARG A 166 -22.16 -6.82 25.63
N GLU A 167 -22.65 -8.03 25.32
CA GLU A 167 -21.81 -9.21 25.10
C GLU A 167 -20.76 -8.96 24.01
N GLU A 168 -21.09 -8.19 22.99
CA GLU A 168 -20.20 -7.80 21.89
C GLU A 168 -18.95 -7.08 22.41
N ASP A 169 -19.11 -6.19 23.38
CA ASP A 169 -17.99 -5.47 23.99
C ASP A 169 -17.11 -6.40 24.81
N TYR A 170 -17.69 -7.17 25.73
CA TYR A 170 -16.95 -8.03 26.66
C TYR A 170 -16.30 -9.22 25.96
N ARG A 171 -17.01 -9.86 25.02
CA ARG A 171 -16.59 -11.09 24.39
C ARG A 171 -15.61 -10.85 23.25
N TYR A 172 -15.75 -9.75 22.51
CA TYR A 172 -14.98 -9.52 21.30
C TYR A 172 -14.13 -8.25 21.37
N LYS A 173 -14.74 -7.06 21.52
CA LYS A 173 -14.01 -5.79 21.36
C LYS A 173 -12.95 -5.58 22.44
N ILE A 174 -13.32 -5.61 23.72
CA ILE A 174 -12.41 -5.32 24.84
C ILE A 174 -11.17 -6.24 24.84
N PRO A 175 -11.30 -7.58 24.71
CA PRO A 175 -10.15 -8.47 24.62
C PRO A 175 -9.22 -8.13 23.44
N LEU A 176 -9.77 -7.84 22.27
CA LEU A 176 -8.98 -7.52 21.07
C LEU A 176 -8.31 -6.14 21.16
N LEU A 177 -8.96 -5.14 21.77
CA LEU A 177 -8.36 -3.83 22.03
C LEU A 177 -7.16 -3.94 22.98
N LYS A 178 -7.29 -4.75 24.04
CA LYS A 178 -6.17 -5.06 24.96
C LYS A 178 -5.04 -5.76 24.21
N ARG A 179 -5.38 -6.77 23.40
CA ARG A 179 -4.41 -7.52 22.60
C ARG A 179 -3.67 -6.63 21.60
N ALA A 180 -4.35 -5.69 20.94
CA ALA A 180 -3.74 -4.73 20.04
C ALA A 180 -2.70 -3.84 20.75
N LYS A 181 -3.04 -3.33 21.95
CA LYS A 181 -2.13 -2.55 22.80
C LYS A 181 -0.92 -3.36 23.27
N GLU A 182 -1.08 -4.65 23.54
CA GLU A 182 0.02 -5.54 23.94
C GLU A 182 0.97 -5.87 22.78
N LEU A 183 0.44 -6.02 21.57
CA LEU A 183 1.21 -6.41 20.39
C LEU A 183 2.03 -5.25 19.81
N ASN A 184 1.52 -4.02 19.93
CA ASN A 184 2.14 -2.88 19.29
C ASN A 184 3.26 -2.30 20.17
N PRO A 185 4.50 -2.15 19.64
CA PRO A 185 5.57 -1.47 20.36
C PRO A 185 5.34 0.04 20.52
N ARG A 186 4.38 0.61 19.78
CA ARG A 186 3.99 2.02 19.81
C ARG A 186 2.69 2.19 20.59
N GLU A 187 2.43 3.40 21.07
CA GLU A 187 1.15 3.74 21.68
C GLU A 187 0.00 3.57 20.67
N VAL A 188 -1.02 2.80 21.05
CA VAL A 188 -2.26 2.64 20.27
C VAL A 188 -3.34 3.55 20.85
N LYS A 189 -3.72 4.57 20.08
CA LYS A 189 -4.78 5.52 20.41
C LYS A 189 -6.14 4.95 20.04
N LEU A 190 -7.04 4.91 21.00
CA LEU A 190 -8.43 4.52 20.77
C LEU A 190 -9.28 5.76 20.62
N PHE A 191 -10.17 5.82 19.63
CA PHE A 191 -11.24 6.81 19.62
C PHE A 191 -12.59 6.16 19.38
N THR A 192 -13.65 6.82 19.81
CA THR A 192 -15.01 6.27 19.76
C THR A 192 -15.98 7.18 19.01
N SER A 193 -17.02 6.59 18.45
CA SER A 193 -18.08 7.31 17.73
C SER A 193 -19.41 6.58 17.92
N PRO A 194 -20.49 7.24 18.36
CA PRO A 194 -21.82 6.64 18.37
C PRO A 194 -22.49 6.76 16.99
N TRP A 195 -23.25 5.74 16.61
CA TRP A 195 -24.15 5.82 15.44
C TRP A 195 -25.53 6.35 15.81
N SER A 196 -26.02 6.08 17.02
CA SER A 196 -27.29 6.63 17.49
C SER A 196 -27.39 6.62 19.01
N ALA A 197 -28.22 7.51 19.54
CA ALA A 197 -28.72 7.44 20.90
C ALA A 197 -29.81 6.34 21.04
N PRO A 198 -30.14 5.92 22.27
CA PRO A 198 -31.32 5.10 22.53
C PRO A 198 -32.57 5.63 21.84
N TYR A 199 -33.43 4.72 21.37
CA TYR A 199 -34.61 5.11 20.57
C TYR A 199 -35.53 6.08 21.31
N TRP A 200 -35.67 5.91 22.63
CA TRP A 200 -36.51 6.75 23.49
C TRP A 200 -35.96 8.17 23.67
N MET A 201 -34.68 8.40 23.36
CA MET A 201 -34.08 9.74 23.36
C MET A 201 -34.40 10.56 22.10
N LYS A 202 -34.91 9.91 21.05
CA LYS A 202 -35.06 10.50 19.71
C LYS A 202 -36.50 10.87 19.38
N ARG A 203 -36.67 11.93 18.57
CA ARG A 203 -37.98 12.47 18.19
C ARG A 203 -38.87 11.46 17.46
N ASN A 204 -38.28 10.51 16.73
CA ASN A 204 -39.02 9.49 15.98
C ASN A 204 -39.26 8.19 16.78
N GLY A 205 -38.68 8.05 17.97
CA GLY A 205 -38.80 6.83 18.77
C GLY A 205 -38.15 5.58 18.14
N THR A 206 -37.20 5.74 17.21
CA THR A 206 -36.49 4.61 16.56
C THR A 206 -34.98 4.84 16.48
N THR A 207 -34.18 3.77 16.47
CA THR A 207 -32.70 3.86 16.36
C THR A 207 -32.20 4.25 14.96
N SER A 208 -32.99 4.02 13.91
CA SER A 208 -32.67 4.40 12.53
C SER A 208 -33.56 5.52 12.01
N GLY A 209 -33.30 5.95 10.77
CA GLY A 209 -34.07 6.95 10.04
C GLY A 209 -33.62 8.39 10.27
N THR A 210 -34.35 9.32 9.67
CA THR A 210 -34.08 10.76 9.76
C THR A 210 -34.69 11.32 11.04
N SER A 211 -33.87 11.57 12.05
CA SER A 211 -34.33 12.04 13.36
C SER A 211 -33.21 12.59 14.23
N HIS A 212 -33.58 13.54 15.07
CA HIS A 212 -32.71 14.26 16.00
C HIS A 212 -33.09 13.86 17.44
N LEU A 213 -32.25 14.26 18.40
CA LEU A 213 -32.58 14.14 19.80
C LEU A 213 -33.78 15.03 20.20
N LEU A 214 -34.51 14.54 21.19
CA LEU A 214 -35.40 15.37 22.00
C LEU A 214 -34.55 16.30 22.88
N GLU A 215 -34.93 17.58 22.98
CA GLU A 215 -34.14 18.59 23.72
C GLU A 215 -34.01 18.22 25.20
N GLU A 216 -35.05 17.64 25.79
CA GLU A 216 -35.03 17.12 27.16
C GLU A 216 -33.98 16.03 27.39
N ASN A 217 -33.51 15.37 26.32
CA ASN A 217 -32.53 14.30 26.37
C ASN A 217 -31.09 14.75 26.05
N TYR A 218 -30.85 16.06 25.86
CA TYR A 218 -29.51 16.58 25.59
C TYR A 218 -28.52 16.29 26.74
N GLN A 219 -28.95 16.47 27.99
CA GLN A 219 -28.11 16.17 29.16
C GLN A 219 -28.01 14.66 29.43
N PRO A 220 -29.11 13.86 29.42
CA PRO A 220 -29.02 12.41 29.48
C PRO A 220 -28.06 11.81 28.44
N TRP A 221 -28.07 12.32 27.20
CA TRP A 221 -27.15 11.87 26.16
C TRP A 221 -25.69 12.22 26.45
N ALA A 222 -25.41 13.41 27.02
CA ALA A 222 -24.05 13.73 27.47
C ALA A 222 -23.58 12.83 28.63
N ASN A 223 -24.47 12.48 29.55
CA ASN A 223 -24.19 11.54 30.65
C ASN A 223 -23.91 10.11 30.12
N TYR A 224 -24.54 9.72 29.01
CA TYR A 224 -24.32 8.42 28.37
C TYR A 224 -22.86 8.25 27.89
N PHE A 225 -22.24 9.31 27.38
CA PHE A 225 -20.82 9.27 27.01
C PHE A 225 -19.92 9.02 28.23
N VAL A 226 -20.21 9.66 29.37
CA VAL A 226 -19.48 9.44 30.63
C VAL A 226 -19.63 7.98 31.09
N LYS A 227 -20.86 7.45 31.09
CA LYS A 227 -21.12 6.04 31.45
C LYS A 227 -20.35 5.07 30.56
N TYR A 228 -20.24 5.36 29.27
CA TYR A 228 -19.42 4.56 28.34
C TYR A 228 -17.94 4.58 28.71
N PHE A 229 -17.37 5.76 28.95
CA PHE A 229 -15.96 5.87 29.33
C PHE A 229 -15.69 5.22 30.68
N ASP A 230 -16.58 5.39 31.66
CA ASP A 230 -16.47 4.74 32.97
C ASP A 230 -16.49 3.20 32.83
N ALA A 231 -17.38 2.67 32.00
CA ALA A 231 -17.50 1.23 31.79
C ALA A 231 -16.26 0.63 31.11
N TYR A 232 -15.71 1.28 30.08
CA TYR A 232 -14.47 0.83 29.44
C TYR A 232 -13.24 1.06 30.34
N ALA A 233 -13.21 2.12 31.13
CA ALA A 233 -12.15 2.38 32.11
C ALA A 233 -12.13 1.34 33.23
N ALA A 234 -13.31 0.86 33.69
CA ALA A 234 -13.41 -0.25 34.64
C ALA A 234 -12.78 -1.54 34.09
N GLU A 235 -12.76 -1.68 32.77
CA GLU A 235 -12.10 -2.77 32.05
C GLU A 235 -10.63 -2.46 31.69
N ASN A 236 -10.04 -1.39 32.22
CA ASN A 236 -8.69 -0.91 31.91
C ASN A 236 -8.47 -0.56 30.43
N VAL A 237 -9.51 -0.06 29.75
CA VAL A 237 -9.44 0.44 28.38
C VAL A 237 -9.72 1.94 28.37
N SER A 238 -8.69 2.73 28.11
CA SER A 238 -8.79 4.19 27.96
C SER A 238 -8.85 4.62 26.50
N PHE A 239 -9.53 5.74 26.28
CA PHE A 239 -9.66 6.42 24.99
C PHE A 239 -8.79 7.67 24.91
N TRP A 240 -8.29 7.94 23.71
CA TRP A 240 -7.60 9.17 23.33
C TRP A 240 -8.59 10.24 22.84
N GLY A 241 -9.66 9.84 22.15
CA GLY A 241 -10.60 10.80 21.58
C GLY A 241 -12.00 10.23 21.34
N VAL A 242 -12.89 11.11 20.90
CA VAL A 242 -14.29 10.81 20.63
C VAL A 242 -14.83 11.72 19.54
N THR A 243 -15.68 11.21 18.66
CA THR A 243 -16.48 12.04 17.75
C THR A 243 -17.85 12.31 18.34
N ALA A 244 -18.40 13.50 18.10
CA ALA A 244 -19.70 13.88 18.65
C ALA A 244 -20.85 12.98 18.14
N GLN A 245 -20.77 12.54 16.88
CA GLN A 245 -21.74 11.67 16.22
C GLN A 245 -21.14 11.16 14.90
N ASN A 246 -21.31 9.87 14.58
CA ASN A 246 -21.01 9.34 13.25
C ASN A 246 -22.03 9.85 12.21
N GLU A 247 -21.56 10.42 11.11
CA GLU A 247 -22.36 10.85 9.96
C GLU A 247 -23.66 11.60 10.33
N PRO A 248 -23.59 12.70 11.09
CA PRO A 248 -24.76 13.46 11.53
C PRO A 248 -25.64 13.94 10.35
N THR A 249 -25.06 14.21 9.18
CA THR A 249 -25.86 14.64 8.01
C THR A 249 -26.72 13.50 7.46
N GLN A 250 -26.27 12.25 7.61
CA GLN A 250 -27.05 11.09 7.19
C GLN A 250 -28.34 10.99 8.00
N GLY A 251 -28.28 11.21 9.31
CA GLY A 251 -29.46 11.21 10.18
C GLY A 251 -30.34 12.46 10.07
N ASP A 252 -29.87 13.54 9.45
CA ASP A 252 -30.58 14.83 9.30
C ASP A 252 -31.34 14.92 7.96
N VAL A 253 -30.72 14.50 6.85
CA VAL A 253 -31.31 14.72 5.52
C VAL A 253 -31.53 13.46 4.67
N ILE A 254 -31.00 12.29 5.07
CA ILE A 254 -31.10 11.05 4.29
C ILE A 254 -32.00 10.04 5.01
N PRO A 255 -33.13 9.62 4.42
CA PRO A 255 -33.88 8.48 4.95
C PRO A 255 -32.99 7.23 4.96
N SER A 256 -32.67 6.76 6.17
CA SER A 256 -31.75 5.65 6.38
C SER A 256 -32.44 4.44 7.00
N VAL A 257 -32.08 3.25 6.53
CA VAL A 257 -32.51 1.98 7.12
C VAL A 257 -31.51 1.46 8.16
N ILE A 258 -30.30 2.01 8.18
CA ILE A 258 -29.25 1.70 9.16
C ILE A 258 -29.37 2.65 10.37
N ILE A 259 -28.73 2.27 11.49
CA ILE A 259 -28.70 3.05 12.73
C ILE A 259 -28.05 4.43 12.48
N THR A 260 -28.75 5.52 12.85
CA THR A 260 -28.35 6.90 12.54
C THR A 260 -28.89 7.88 13.59
N MET A 261 -28.24 9.03 13.75
CA MET A 261 -28.76 10.17 14.49
C MET A 261 -28.36 11.48 13.83
N GLY A 262 -29.37 12.31 13.55
CA GLY A 262 -29.22 13.58 12.86
C GLY A 262 -28.80 14.70 13.79
N TRP A 263 -27.95 15.57 13.26
CA TRP A 263 -27.65 16.89 13.83
C TRP A 263 -27.59 17.90 12.69
N THR A 264 -27.93 19.15 12.98
CA THR A 264 -27.38 20.28 12.22
C THR A 264 -26.05 20.72 12.82
N ALA A 265 -25.29 21.54 12.09
CA ALA A 265 -24.04 22.10 12.61
C ALA A 265 -24.29 22.99 13.84
N GLU A 266 -25.39 23.75 13.88
CA GLU A 266 -25.78 24.58 15.03
C GLU A 266 -26.18 23.74 16.23
N GLU A 267 -26.98 22.67 16.02
CA GLU A 267 -27.36 21.77 17.11
C GLU A 267 -26.13 21.08 17.70
N GLN A 268 -25.20 20.60 16.86
CA GLN A 268 -23.95 19.99 17.34
C GLN A 268 -23.11 21.00 18.12
N ARG A 269 -22.95 22.23 17.63
CA ARG A 269 -22.25 23.32 18.33
C ARG A 269 -22.85 23.55 19.71
N ASP A 270 -24.15 23.76 19.77
CA ASP A 270 -24.83 24.15 21.01
C ASP A 270 -24.83 23.00 22.01
N TRP A 271 -25.07 21.77 21.57
CA TRP A 271 -25.01 20.60 22.45
C TRP A 271 -23.61 20.32 22.98
N VAL A 272 -22.58 20.41 22.12
CA VAL A 272 -21.19 20.24 22.55
C VAL A 272 -20.80 21.30 23.58
N ALA A 273 -21.11 22.58 23.30
CA ALA A 273 -20.72 23.69 24.16
C ALA A 273 -21.48 23.71 25.50
N GLN A 274 -22.76 23.35 25.50
CA GLN A 274 -23.64 23.51 26.67
C GLN A 274 -23.80 22.22 27.49
N HIS A 275 -23.60 21.04 26.89
CA HIS A 275 -23.84 19.75 27.53
C HIS A 275 -22.60 18.84 27.49
N LEU A 276 -22.18 18.36 26.32
CA LEU A 276 -21.15 17.29 26.24
C LEU A 276 -19.82 17.76 26.85
N GLY A 277 -19.28 18.90 26.41
CA GLY A 277 -17.99 19.42 26.86
C GLY A 277 -17.92 19.62 28.38
N PRO A 278 -18.85 20.39 28.99
CA PRO A 278 -18.90 20.55 30.45
C PRO A 278 -19.06 19.23 31.21
N THR A 279 -19.84 18.28 30.68
CA THR A 279 -20.10 16.99 31.32
C THR A 279 -18.84 16.11 31.33
N LEU A 280 -18.14 16.01 30.19
CA LEU A 280 -16.85 15.29 30.11
C LEU A 280 -15.81 15.92 31.04
N GLN A 281 -15.70 17.26 31.04
CA GLN A 281 -14.76 17.97 31.90
C GLN A 281 -15.01 17.72 33.40
N GLN A 282 -16.27 17.73 33.83
CA GLN A 282 -16.65 17.49 35.23
C GLN A 282 -16.43 16.03 35.65
N ALA A 283 -16.61 15.08 34.74
CA ALA A 283 -16.39 13.66 34.97
C ALA A 283 -14.91 13.24 34.93
N GLY A 284 -13.98 14.15 34.64
CA GLY A 284 -12.55 13.86 34.57
C GLY A 284 -12.06 13.41 33.19
N TYR A 285 -12.88 13.55 32.16
CA TYR A 285 -12.58 13.24 30.75
C TYR A 285 -12.28 14.49 29.92
N GLY A 286 -11.87 15.59 30.55
CA GLY A 286 -11.55 16.86 29.86
C GLY A 286 -10.33 16.78 28.94
N ASP A 287 -9.47 15.77 29.10
CA ASP A 287 -8.27 15.54 28.27
C ASP A 287 -8.57 14.71 27.00
N LEU A 288 -9.81 14.27 26.79
CA LEU A 288 -10.20 13.58 25.55
C LEU A 288 -10.18 14.55 24.36
N GLU A 289 -9.63 14.10 23.24
CA GLU A 289 -9.75 14.83 21.98
C GLU A 289 -11.18 14.70 21.43
N LEU A 290 -11.98 15.76 21.56
CA LEU A 290 -13.32 15.84 21.01
C LEU A 290 -13.31 16.32 19.56
N MET A 291 -13.59 15.40 18.64
CA MET A 291 -13.71 15.64 17.21
C MET A 291 -15.17 15.91 16.82
N ILE A 292 -15.37 16.91 15.95
CA ILE A 292 -16.70 17.27 15.43
C ILE A 292 -16.94 16.64 14.05
N PHE A 293 -18.15 16.84 13.54
CA PHE A 293 -18.57 16.50 12.18
C PHE A 293 -18.58 14.99 11.86
N ASP A 294 -17.41 14.34 11.75
CA ASP A 294 -17.29 12.89 11.45
C ASP A 294 -18.16 12.43 10.27
N ASP A 295 -18.07 13.17 9.16
CA ASP A 295 -18.88 12.97 7.94
C ASP A 295 -18.11 13.38 6.68
N ASN A 296 -18.78 13.38 5.54
CA ASN A 296 -18.24 13.61 4.21
C ASN A 296 -17.73 15.05 4.01
N ARG A 297 -16.53 15.16 3.42
CA ARG A 297 -15.86 16.45 3.16
C ARG A 297 -16.65 17.47 2.31
N VAL A 298 -17.72 17.04 1.63
CA VAL A 298 -18.53 17.91 0.77
C VAL A 298 -19.27 19.00 1.56
N PHE A 299 -19.56 18.78 2.85
CA PHE A 299 -20.18 19.79 3.71
C PHE A 299 -19.14 20.70 4.39
N LEU A 300 -17.86 20.56 4.03
CA LEU A 300 -16.79 21.45 4.48
C LEU A 300 -16.56 22.59 3.46
N PRO A 301 -16.13 23.78 3.92
CA PRO A 301 -15.82 24.13 5.30
C PRO A 301 -17.04 24.44 6.19
N GLY A 302 -18.25 24.53 5.60
CA GLY A 302 -19.45 25.08 6.25
C GLY A 302 -19.75 24.51 7.64
N TRP A 303 -19.69 23.20 7.83
CA TRP A 303 -19.93 22.61 9.16
C TRP A 303 -18.90 23.08 10.20
N ALA A 304 -17.61 23.11 9.85
CA ALA A 304 -16.58 23.58 10.77
C ALA A 304 -16.59 25.10 10.95
N ASP A 305 -17.01 25.87 9.95
CA ASP A 305 -17.19 27.32 10.10
C ASP A 305 -18.28 27.61 11.13
N THR A 306 -19.36 26.82 11.14
CA THR A 306 -20.44 26.94 12.14
C THR A 306 -20.01 26.49 13.53
N VAL A 307 -19.29 25.37 13.64
CA VAL A 307 -18.94 24.77 14.93
C VAL A 307 -17.65 25.33 15.54
N PHE A 308 -16.59 25.54 14.74
CA PHE A 308 -15.24 25.81 15.24
C PHE A 308 -14.56 27.09 14.76
N ALA A 309 -14.82 27.59 13.56
CA ALA A 309 -13.86 28.50 12.94
C ALA A 309 -12.39 27.96 13.01
N LEU A 310 -12.16 26.63 12.83
CA LEU A 310 -11.03 25.94 12.14
C LEU A 310 -10.87 24.41 12.43
N SER A 311 -11.09 23.58 11.38
CA SER A 311 -10.51 22.26 10.94
C SER A 311 -10.56 20.93 11.75
N PHE A 312 -10.49 19.72 11.14
CA PHE A 312 -11.24 18.97 10.07
C PHE A 312 -10.83 17.46 10.08
N GLY A 313 -11.71 16.56 9.60
CA GLY A 313 -11.44 15.14 9.26
C GLY A 313 -12.27 14.69 8.03
N VAL A 314 -11.83 13.67 7.27
CA VAL A 314 -12.38 13.28 5.95
C VAL A 314 -12.66 11.77 5.86
N TYR A 315 -13.80 11.40 5.24
CA TYR A 315 -14.22 10.04 4.89
C TYR A 315 -14.24 9.80 3.35
N THR A 316 -13.87 8.60 2.88
CA THR A 316 -14.06 8.13 1.49
C THR A 316 -14.50 6.68 1.47
N ASP A 317 -15.65 6.39 0.86
CA ASP A 317 -16.30 5.06 0.79
C ASP A 317 -15.78 4.22 -0.40
N VAL A 318 -15.61 2.90 -0.23
CA VAL A 318 -15.20 1.95 -1.30
C VAL A 318 -16.14 0.73 -1.32
N HIS A 319 -16.76 0.48 -2.47
CA HIS A 319 -17.87 -0.47 -2.66
C HIS A 319 -17.48 -1.93 -3.00
N GLN A 320 -18.37 -2.86 -2.61
CA GLN A 320 -18.62 -4.28 -3.00
C GLN A 320 -17.47 -5.30 -3.01
N ILE A 321 -17.63 -6.41 -2.27
CA ILE A 321 -16.89 -7.67 -2.45
C ILE A 321 -17.70 -8.63 -3.32
N VAL A 322 -17.04 -9.26 -4.29
CA VAL A 322 -17.41 -10.50 -4.97
C VAL A 322 -16.12 -11.35 -5.01
N ASP A 323 -16.14 -12.68 -5.18
CA ASP A 323 -14.90 -13.49 -5.27
C ASP A 323 -13.90 -12.92 -6.30
N SER A 324 -14.40 -12.30 -7.38
CA SER A 324 -13.61 -11.60 -8.41
C SER A 324 -12.94 -10.30 -7.93
N ASP A 325 -13.10 -9.93 -6.66
CA ASP A 325 -12.57 -8.70 -6.06
C ASP A 325 -11.45 -8.97 -5.03
N LEU A 326 -11.23 -10.24 -4.65
CA LEU A 326 -10.06 -10.64 -3.87
C LEU A 326 -8.80 -10.43 -4.72
N GLY A 327 -7.89 -9.59 -4.23
CA GLY A 327 -6.69 -9.21 -4.99
C GLY A 327 -6.88 -8.00 -5.89
N ASN A 328 -7.99 -7.25 -5.79
CA ASN A 328 -8.23 -6.07 -6.61
C ASN A 328 -7.18 -4.95 -6.33
N TRP A 329 -6.29 -4.72 -7.29
CA TRP A 329 -5.23 -3.72 -7.24
C TRP A 329 -5.76 -2.29 -7.23
N GLU A 330 -6.79 -2.01 -8.03
CA GLU A 330 -7.35 -0.67 -8.17
C GLU A 330 -7.95 -0.18 -6.84
N LYS A 331 -8.47 -1.07 -6.00
CA LYS A 331 -8.86 -0.73 -4.62
C LYS A 331 -7.67 -0.31 -3.75
N GLY A 332 -6.54 -0.99 -3.87
CA GLY A 332 -5.29 -0.56 -3.24
C GLY A 332 -4.86 0.83 -3.71
N GLU A 333 -4.93 1.09 -5.01
CA GLU A 333 -4.58 2.40 -5.57
C GLU A 333 -5.48 3.53 -5.06
N LEU A 334 -6.77 3.26 -4.83
CA LEU A 334 -7.69 4.20 -4.21
C LEU A 334 -7.28 4.54 -2.78
N TYR A 335 -6.86 3.55 -1.99
CA TYR A 335 -6.34 3.77 -0.63
C TYR A 335 -5.08 4.65 -0.67
N GLY A 336 -4.09 4.30 -1.50
CA GLY A 336 -2.87 5.08 -1.62
C GLY A 336 -3.13 6.53 -2.07
N THR A 337 -4.02 6.71 -3.05
CA THR A 337 -4.45 8.04 -3.52
C THR A 337 -5.15 8.81 -2.37
N SER A 338 -6.10 8.18 -1.67
CA SER A 338 -6.85 8.80 -0.58
C SER A 338 -5.94 9.23 0.58
N ILE A 339 -5.04 8.34 1.00
CA ILE A 339 -4.08 8.62 2.09
C ILE A 339 -3.15 9.78 1.69
N ILE A 340 -2.53 9.72 0.52
CA ILE A 340 -1.62 10.79 0.06
C ILE A 340 -2.37 12.12 -0.06
N GLN A 341 -3.60 12.12 -0.60
CA GLN A 341 -4.39 13.34 -0.71
C GLN A 341 -4.77 13.89 0.67
N ALA A 342 -5.17 13.04 1.62
CA ALA A 342 -5.47 13.46 2.99
C ALA A 342 -4.23 14.08 3.66
N LEU A 343 -3.08 13.42 3.58
CA LEU A 343 -1.82 13.90 4.19
C LEU A 343 -1.29 15.16 3.48
N THR A 344 -1.50 15.30 2.18
CA THR A 344 -1.10 16.50 1.44
C THR A 344 -2.02 17.69 1.66
N HIS A 345 -3.20 17.46 2.23
CA HIS A 345 -4.21 18.47 2.62
C HIS A 345 -4.43 18.52 4.14
N TRP A 346 -3.32 18.48 4.89
CA TRP A 346 -3.28 18.74 6.33
C TRP A 346 -3.92 17.71 7.27
N SER A 347 -4.36 16.55 6.78
CA SER A 347 -4.78 15.48 7.71
C SER A 347 -3.59 14.98 8.53
N GLY A 348 -3.77 14.87 9.84
CA GLY A 348 -2.79 14.30 10.77
C GLY A 348 -2.83 12.77 10.85
N GLY A 349 -3.86 12.13 10.30
CA GLY A 349 -3.98 10.67 10.31
C GLY A 349 -4.98 10.15 9.29
N TRP A 350 -5.07 8.83 9.17
CA TRP A 350 -6.02 8.18 8.29
C TRP A 350 -6.47 6.86 8.91
N THR A 351 -7.79 6.68 9.05
CA THR A 351 -8.37 5.49 9.68
C THR A 351 -9.27 4.80 8.66
N ASP A 352 -8.99 3.53 8.42
CA ASP A 352 -9.86 2.66 7.63
C ASP A 352 -11.21 2.43 8.32
N TRP A 353 -12.19 1.92 7.57
CA TRP A 353 -13.43 1.42 8.14
C TRP A 353 -13.20 0.05 8.80
N ASN A 354 -13.89 -1.02 8.38
CA ASN A 354 -13.70 -2.32 8.99
C ASN A 354 -12.31 -2.88 8.74
N MET A 355 -11.57 -3.17 9.81
CA MET A 355 -10.29 -3.87 9.70
C MET A 355 -10.44 -5.26 9.08
N VAL A 356 -11.52 -5.98 9.41
CA VAL A 356 -11.76 -7.34 8.94
C VAL A 356 -13.22 -7.52 8.59
N LEU A 357 -13.49 -8.14 7.45
CA LEU A 357 -14.81 -8.63 7.06
C LEU A 357 -14.69 -10.06 6.54
N ASP A 358 -15.79 -10.80 6.52
CA ASP A 358 -15.81 -12.12 5.91
C ASP A 358 -15.86 -12.04 4.36
N THR A 359 -15.84 -13.21 3.70
CA THR A 359 -15.98 -13.31 2.24
C THR A 359 -17.30 -12.74 1.67
N GLN A 360 -18.30 -12.45 2.51
CA GLN A 360 -19.56 -11.82 2.11
C GLN A 360 -19.59 -10.31 2.43
N GLY A 361 -18.52 -9.76 3.03
CA GLY A 361 -18.42 -8.35 3.42
C GLY A 361 -19.17 -8.01 4.70
N GLY A 362 -19.38 -8.99 5.60
CA GLY A 362 -20.15 -8.82 6.83
C GLY A 362 -19.48 -9.41 8.07
N PRO A 363 -20.28 -9.65 9.15
CA PRO A 363 -21.73 -9.43 9.24
C PRO A 363 -22.12 -7.93 9.19
N THR A 364 -23.25 -7.60 8.58
CA THR A 364 -23.73 -6.21 8.47
C THR A 364 -25.24 -6.15 8.24
N TRP A 365 -25.87 -5.06 8.70
CA TRP A 365 -27.24 -4.65 8.39
C TRP A 365 -27.32 -3.83 7.10
N SER A 366 -26.18 -3.37 6.61
CA SER A 366 -26.16 -2.56 5.41
C SER A 366 -26.64 -3.40 4.22
N PRO A 367 -27.54 -2.86 3.38
CA PRO A 367 -27.98 -3.55 2.17
C PRO A 367 -26.86 -3.67 1.12
N LYS A 368 -25.67 -3.09 1.38
CA LYS A 368 -24.52 -3.12 0.48
C LYS A 368 -23.39 -3.95 1.11
N PRO A 369 -22.75 -4.85 0.35
CA PRO A 369 -21.53 -5.49 0.80
C PRO A 369 -20.36 -4.48 0.73
N TYR A 370 -19.49 -4.52 1.74
CA TYR A 370 -18.28 -3.68 1.81
C TYR A 370 -17.02 -4.54 1.78
N ASN A 371 -15.89 -3.90 1.45
CA ASN A 371 -14.58 -4.52 1.47
C ASN A 371 -13.76 -4.07 2.70
N ALA A 372 -12.77 -4.87 3.07
CA ALA A 372 -11.82 -4.61 4.15
C ALA A 372 -10.41 -5.00 3.69
N PRO A 373 -9.34 -4.41 4.24
CA PRO A 373 -7.97 -4.78 3.87
C PRO A 373 -7.61 -6.23 4.20
N ILE A 374 -8.29 -6.85 5.17
CA ILE A 374 -8.20 -8.28 5.44
C ILE A 374 -9.58 -8.93 5.32
N ILE A 375 -9.67 -10.00 4.53
CA ILE A 375 -10.87 -10.82 4.37
C ILE A 375 -10.72 -12.15 5.09
N ALA A 376 -11.68 -12.49 5.95
CA ALA A 376 -11.71 -13.71 6.74
C ALA A 376 -12.45 -14.85 6.03
N ASN A 377 -11.83 -16.03 5.99
CA ASN A 377 -12.48 -17.29 5.64
C ASN A 377 -12.42 -18.24 6.83
N LEU A 378 -13.44 -18.16 7.68
CA LEU A 378 -13.55 -18.97 8.89
C LEU A 378 -13.70 -20.48 8.60
N THR A 379 -14.18 -20.86 7.42
CA THR A 379 -14.36 -22.28 7.06
C THR A 379 -13.02 -22.96 6.84
N SER A 380 -12.05 -22.25 6.24
CA SER A 380 -10.69 -22.77 6.02
C SER A 380 -9.70 -22.40 7.12
N ASP A 381 -10.10 -21.60 8.13
CA ASP A 381 -9.20 -21.00 9.12
C ASP A 381 -8.05 -20.21 8.43
N GLU A 382 -8.39 -19.52 7.34
CA GLU A 382 -7.48 -18.67 6.56
C GLU A 382 -7.99 -17.22 6.49
N PHE A 383 -7.09 -16.26 6.35
CA PHE A 383 -7.43 -14.88 5.98
C PHE A 383 -6.57 -14.38 4.82
N TYR A 384 -7.10 -13.39 4.11
CA TYR A 384 -6.53 -12.85 2.88
C TYR A 384 -6.16 -11.38 3.08
N LYS A 385 -4.87 -11.08 3.05
CA LYS A 385 -4.37 -9.69 3.03
C LYS A 385 -4.50 -9.15 1.60
N GLN A 386 -5.39 -8.20 1.42
CA GLN A 386 -5.71 -7.55 0.13
C GLN A 386 -4.61 -6.56 -0.27
N PRO A 387 -4.52 -6.13 -1.54
CA PRO A 387 -3.65 -5.03 -1.94
C PRO A 387 -3.80 -3.78 -1.06
N SER A 388 -5.02 -3.42 -0.65
CA SER A 388 -5.29 -2.28 0.25
C SER A 388 -4.54 -2.37 1.58
N TYR A 389 -4.36 -3.57 2.15
CA TYR A 389 -3.55 -3.75 3.37
C TYR A 389 -2.10 -3.30 3.13
N TYR A 390 -1.52 -3.66 1.99
CA TYR A 390 -0.13 -3.31 1.67
C TYR A 390 0.03 -1.84 1.33
N PHE A 391 -0.96 -1.22 0.68
CA PHE A 391 -0.98 0.23 0.50
C PHE A 391 -1.01 0.96 1.84
N LEU A 392 -1.83 0.53 2.79
CA LEU A 392 -1.84 1.06 4.15
C LEU A 392 -0.52 0.84 4.90
N ALA A 393 0.08 -0.34 4.73
CA ALA A 393 1.36 -0.70 5.34
C ALA A 393 2.54 0.16 4.82
N HIS A 394 2.49 0.68 3.59
CA HIS A 394 3.48 1.65 3.07
C HIS A 394 3.49 2.97 3.85
N PHE A 395 2.41 3.31 4.56
CA PHE A 395 2.36 4.49 5.42
C PHE A 395 2.57 4.11 6.89
N SER A 396 1.69 3.24 7.42
CA SER A 396 1.64 2.90 8.84
C SER A 396 2.93 2.28 9.39
N SER A 397 3.61 1.42 8.62
CA SER A 397 4.85 0.77 9.06
C SER A 397 6.01 1.76 9.15
N PHE A 398 6.08 2.73 8.24
CA PHE A 398 7.26 3.57 8.03
C PHE A 398 7.10 5.01 8.54
N ILE A 399 5.87 5.46 8.80
CA ILE A 399 5.56 6.81 9.28
C ILE A 399 4.98 6.69 10.70
N PRO A 400 5.82 6.54 11.75
CA PRO A 400 5.36 6.44 13.13
C PRO A 400 4.70 7.73 13.62
N PRO A 401 3.85 7.66 14.67
CA PRO A 401 3.33 8.85 15.33
C PRO A 401 4.45 9.84 15.73
N GLY A 402 4.18 11.13 15.58
CA GLY A 402 5.16 12.20 15.78
C GLY A 402 6.04 12.50 14.57
N SER A 403 5.90 11.74 13.46
CA SER A 403 6.47 12.15 12.18
C SER A 403 5.88 13.48 11.72
N LYS A 404 6.64 14.27 10.97
CA LYS A 404 6.20 15.55 10.40
C LYS A 404 6.20 15.46 8.88
N ARG A 405 5.13 15.89 8.22
CA ARG A 405 5.17 16.04 6.76
C ARG A 405 6.14 17.17 6.39
N VAL A 406 7.00 16.94 5.39
CA VAL A 406 7.95 17.93 4.86
C VAL A 406 7.69 18.24 3.38
N GLY A 407 8.29 19.32 2.87
CA GLY A 407 8.16 19.76 1.49
C GLY A 407 8.72 18.75 0.49
N LEU A 408 7.91 18.39 -0.50
CA LEU A 408 8.31 17.59 -1.65
C LEU A 408 7.59 18.13 -2.89
N THR A 409 8.32 18.45 -3.95
CA THR A 409 7.76 19.01 -5.19
C THR A 409 8.40 18.38 -6.42
N THR A 410 7.69 18.25 -7.54
CA THR A 410 8.25 17.84 -8.84
C THR A 410 7.67 18.71 -9.95
N GLU A 411 8.45 18.92 -11.02
CA GLU A 411 7.98 19.59 -12.23
C GLU A 411 7.10 18.68 -13.11
N ASP A 412 7.25 17.35 -13.03
CA ASP A 412 6.42 16.36 -13.74
C ASP A 412 5.74 15.40 -12.76
N ALA A 413 4.51 15.73 -12.38
CA ALA A 413 3.66 14.94 -11.49
C ALA A 413 2.68 14.03 -12.22
N ARG A 414 2.75 13.90 -13.55
CA ARG A 414 1.70 13.19 -14.32
C ARG A 414 1.63 11.73 -13.90
N GLY A 415 0.47 11.34 -13.37
CA GLY A 415 0.22 9.96 -12.93
C GLY A 415 1.00 9.55 -11.67
N LEU A 416 1.58 10.50 -10.94
CA LEU A 416 2.30 10.27 -9.69
C LEU A 416 1.56 10.94 -8.52
N GLU A 417 1.40 10.21 -7.42
CA GLU A 417 0.97 10.72 -6.12
C GLU A 417 2.13 10.54 -5.14
N TYR A 418 2.44 11.55 -4.33
CA TYR A 418 3.64 11.51 -3.50
C TYR A 418 3.56 12.38 -2.23
N ALA A 419 4.34 12.01 -1.23
CA ALA A 419 4.55 12.77 0.00
C ALA A 419 5.89 12.42 0.64
N ALA A 420 6.41 13.32 1.48
CA ALA A 420 7.62 13.10 2.26
C ALA A 420 7.41 13.43 3.74
N PHE A 421 8.11 12.70 4.60
CA PHE A 421 7.97 12.77 6.05
C PHE A 421 9.34 12.72 6.73
N LEU A 422 9.49 13.50 7.80
CA LEU A 422 10.60 13.42 8.74
C LEU A 422 10.11 12.68 9.99
N THR A 423 10.70 11.52 10.28
CA THR A 423 10.35 10.70 11.45
C THR A 423 10.97 11.26 12.75
N PRO A 424 10.45 10.90 13.94
CA PRO A 424 11.05 11.27 15.22
C PRO A 424 12.51 10.82 15.37
N GLU A 425 12.88 9.73 14.71
CA GLU A 425 14.24 9.19 14.68
C GLU A 425 15.16 9.92 13.68
N GLY A 426 14.67 10.97 13.01
CA GLY A 426 15.45 11.78 12.07
C GLY A 426 15.57 11.20 10.66
N ARG A 427 14.84 10.14 10.34
CA ARG A 427 14.82 9.52 8.99
C ARG A 427 13.84 10.25 8.06
N ILE A 428 14.19 10.32 6.78
CA ILE A 428 13.28 10.74 5.73
C ILE A 428 12.57 9.53 5.13
N VAL A 429 11.26 9.61 5.02
CA VAL A 429 10.41 8.63 4.34
C VAL A 429 9.73 9.32 3.17
N VAL A 430 9.90 8.77 1.97
CA VAL A 430 9.25 9.25 0.75
C VAL A 430 8.32 8.16 0.25
N THR A 431 7.04 8.49 0.11
CA THR A 431 6.02 7.60 -0.44
C THR A 431 5.66 8.07 -1.84
N ILE A 432 5.74 7.18 -2.82
CA ILE A 432 5.41 7.47 -4.22
C ILE A 432 4.50 6.37 -4.76
N GLN A 433 3.37 6.76 -5.31
CA GLN A 433 2.48 5.88 -6.06
C GLN A 433 2.52 6.26 -7.53
N ASN A 434 2.93 5.31 -8.37
CA ASN A 434 2.90 5.44 -9.82
C ASN A 434 1.66 4.74 -10.38
N LYS A 435 0.76 5.50 -11.01
CA LYS A 435 -0.49 5.01 -11.62
C LYS A 435 -0.36 4.79 -13.12
N GLN A 436 0.85 4.91 -13.66
CA GLN A 436 1.14 4.75 -15.09
C GLN A 436 1.59 3.32 -15.39
N ASN A 437 1.40 2.89 -16.65
CA ASN A 437 1.92 1.62 -17.15
C ASN A 437 3.42 1.67 -17.48
N SER A 438 4.04 2.86 -17.40
CA SER A 438 5.47 3.07 -17.65
C SER A 438 6.22 3.29 -16.34
N SER A 439 7.41 2.70 -16.24
CA SER A 439 8.36 3.01 -15.17
C SER A 439 8.78 4.48 -15.25
N VAL A 440 8.95 5.10 -14.09
CA VAL A 440 9.48 6.46 -13.95
C VAL A 440 10.77 6.38 -13.15
N ILE A 441 11.81 7.05 -13.63
CA ILE A 441 13.06 7.20 -12.88
C ILE A 441 12.89 8.39 -11.93
N LEU A 442 13.22 8.22 -10.66
CA LEU A 442 12.97 9.20 -9.62
C LEU A 442 14.28 9.74 -9.08
N THR A 443 14.48 11.05 -9.16
CA THR A 443 15.62 11.71 -8.51
C THR A 443 15.09 12.50 -7.31
N ILE A 444 15.77 12.49 -6.17
CA ILE A 444 15.48 13.39 -5.04
C ILE A 444 16.64 14.39 -4.95
N ASP A 445 16.35 15.69 -4.94
CA ASP A 445 17.26 16.82 -5.25
C ASP A 445 18.65 16.77 -4.56
N PRO A 446 19.75 16.93 -5.33
CA PRO A 446 21.16 16.98 -4.91
C PRO A 446 21.66 18.25 -4.17
N ASN A 447 20.82 19.25 -3.86
CA ASN A 447 21.24 20.39 -3.01
C ASN A 447 21.39 20.04 -1.52
N ASP A 448 21.07 18.81 -1.13
CA ASP A 448 21.46 18.18 0.13
C ASP A 448 22.62 17.20 -0.18
N PRO A 449 23.85 17.41 0.32
CA PRO A 449 25.03 16.61 -0.02
C PRO A 449 24.94 15.11 0.36
N ASP A 450 23.84 14.70 1.00
CA ASP A 450 23.63 13.38 1.59
C ASP A 450 22.55 12.52 0.88
N TYR A 451 21.97 12.93 -0.27
CA TYR A 451 20.85 12.19 -0.88
C TYR A 451 20.91 12.14 -2.42
N GLY A 452 20.55 10.98 -3.00
CA GLY A 452 20.60 10.74 -4.44
C GLY A 452 19.42 9.94 -5.00
N VAL A 453 19.66 9.29 -6.14
CA VAL A 453 18.64 8.87 -7.11
C VAL A 453 18.06 7.46 -6.85
N LEU A 454 16.74 7.30 -7.03
CA LEU A 454 15.99 6.04 -7.00
C LEU A 454 15.59 5.59 -8.42
N VAL A 455 16.17 4.49 -8.91
CA VAL A 455 15.90 3.97 -10.27
C VAL A 455 14.99 2.75 -10.20
N THR A 456 13.79 2.84 -10.79
CA THR A 456 12.95 1.65 -11.02
C THR A 456 13.39 0.89 -12.29
N GLU A 457 13.18 -0.43 -12.29
CA GLU A 457 14.00 -1.47 -12.93
C GLU A 457 14.15 -1.43 -14.49
N GLY A 458 15.37 -1.74 -14.99
CA GLY A 458 15.78 -1.74 -16.41
C GLY A 458 17.13 -2.45 -16.64
N LEU A 459 17.66 -2.53 -17.88
CA LEU A 459 19.00 -3.10 -18.19
C LEU A 459 20.10 -2.59 -17.24
N LEU A 460 20.04 -1.32 -16.87
CA LEU A 460 20.95 -0.69 -15.92
C LEU A 460 20.89 -1.28 -14.51
N SER A 461 19.71 -1.67 -14.01
CA SER A 461 19.62 -2.32 -12.69
C SER A 461 20.27 -3.71 -12.73
N ILE A 462 20.12 -4.44 -13.84
CA ILE A 462 20.80 -5.73 -14.06
C ILE A 462 22.33 -5.52 -14.12
N LEU A 463 22.81 -4.57 -14.93
CA LEU A 463 24.24 -4.29 -15.07
C LEU A 463 24.87 -3.80 -13.77
N ARG A 464 24.16 -3.00 -12.97
CA ARG A 464 24.61 -2.52 -11.65
C ARG A 464 24.76 -3.65 -10.65
N LYS A 465 23.83 -4.61 -10.59
CA LYS A 465 23.94 -5.81 -9.73
C LYS A 465 25.18 -6.65 -10.05
N LEU A 466 25.64 -6.62 -11.31
CA LEU A 466 26.82 -7.37 -11.77
C LEU A 466 28.15 -6.61 -11.60
N LYS A 467 28.12 -5.34 -11.15
CA LYS A 467 29.31 -4.50 -10.99
C LYS A 467 30.05 -4.81 -9.69
N SER A 468 31.00 -5.75 -9.74
CA SER A 468 31.92 -6.00 -8.62
C SER A 468 33.16 -5.10 -8.64
N SER A 469 33.53 -4.54 -9.81
CA SER A 469 34.65 -3.59 -9.95
C SER A 469 34.47 -2.66 -11.17
N PRO A 470 35.03 -1.43 -11.17
CA PRO A 470 34.88 -0.47 -12.27
C PRO A 470 35.51 -0.90 -13.60
N GLU A 471 36.47 -1.82 -13.57
CA GLU A 471 37.20 -2.26 -14.77
C GLU A 471 36.67 -3.56 -15.39
N LYS A 472 35.76 -4.28 -14.71
CA LYS A 472 35.21 -5.54 -15.22
C LYS A 472 34.44 -5.28 -16.52
N GLU A 473 34.89 -5.91 -17.60
CA GLU A 473 34.15 -5.96 -18.86
C GLU A 473 33.05 -7.02 -18.74
N LEU A 474 31.80 -6.65 -18.99
CA LEU A 474 30.64 -7.56 -18.95
C LEU A 474 30.36 -8.10 -20.34
N ARG A 475 30.17 -9.41 -20.46
CA ARG A 475 29.81 -10.05 -21.73
C ARG A 475 28.30 -10.20 -21.87
N LEU A 476 27.75 -9.52 -22.87
CA LEU A 476 26.34 -9.53 -23.20
C LEU A 476 26.14 -10.39 -24.46
N LEU A 477 25.32 -11.43 -24.36
CA LEU A 477 24.99 -12.29 -25.50
C LEU A 477 23.63 -11.89 -26.08
N LEU A 478 23.59 -11.46 -27.34
CA LEU A 478 22.37 -10.96 -28.00
C LEU A 478 21.83 -11.99 -28.98
N LEU A 479 20.67 -12.57 -28.66
CA LEU A 479 19.98 -13.64 -29.39
C LEU A 479 18.52 -13.30 -29.71
N GLY A 480 17.86 -14.16 -30.48
CA GLY A 480 16.50 -13.97 -30.98
C GLY A 480 16.36 -14.32 -32.46
N LEU A 481 15.14 -14.43 -32.96
CA LEU A 481 14.89 -14.83 -34.36
C LEU A 481 15.46 -13.82 -35.37
N ASP A 482 15.61 -14.27 -36.62
CA ASP A 482 15.89 -13.39 -37.74
C ASP A 482 14.82 -12.30 -37.90
N ASN A 483 15.26 -11.12 -38.34
CA ASN A 483 14.43 -9.92 -38.48
C ASN A 483 13.91 -9.28 -37.18
N ALA A 484 14.24 -9.83 -35.99
CA ALA A 484 13.84 -9.25 -34.71
C ALA A 484 14.44 -7.86 -34.42
N GLY A 485 15.50 -7.46 -35.12
CA GLY A 485 16.15 -6.16 -34.98
C GLY A 485 17.35 -6.13 -34.04
N LYS A 486 17.97 -7.29 -33.74
CA LYS A 486 19.18 -7.42 -32.90
C LYS A 486 20.32 -6.48 -33.31
N THR A 487 20.73 -6.52 -34.57
CA THR A 487 21.82 -5.68 -35.09
C THR A 487 21.46 -4.19 -35.08
N THR A 488 20.19 -3.86 -35.35
CA THR A 488 19.69 -2.48 -35.21
C THR A 488 19.74 -2.03 -33.75
N LEU A 489 19.37 -2.91 -32.81
CA LEU A 489 19.46 -2.66 -31.38
C LEU A 489 20.92 -2.44 -30.95
N LEU A 490 21.86 -3.28 -31.39
CA LEU A 490 23.29 -3.11 -31.11
C LEU A 490 23.85 -1.80 -31.67
N LYS A 491 23.55 -1.47 -32.93
CA LYS A 491 23.95 -0.20 -33.55
C LYS A 491 23.36 0.99 -32.82
N SER A 492 22.08 0.91 -32.45
CA SER A 492 21.38 1.92 -31.65
C SER A 492 22.05 2.09 -30.29
N LEU A 493 22.34 0.98 -29.57
CA LEU A 493 23.12 0.92 -28.32
C LEU A 493 24.51 1.54 -28.46
N ALA A 494 25.15 1.40 -29.61
CA ALA A 494 26.47 1.98 -29.88
C ALA A 494 26.44 3.40 -30.47
N SER A 495 25.27 4.04 -30.61
CA SER A 495 25.11 5.35 -31.27
C SER A 495 25.63 5.39 -32.72
N GLU A 496 25.50 4.28 -33.45
CA GLU A 496 25.88 4.18 -34.87
C GLU A 496 24.71 4.43 -35.80
N ASP A 497 25.04 4.71 -37.07
CA ASP A 497 24.05 4.81 -38.13
C ASP A 497 23.31 3.48 -38.37
N ILE A 498 21.98 3.58 -38.28
CA ILE A 498 21.02 2.49 -38.45
C ILE A 498 20.29 2.54 -39.79
N ALA A 499 20.58 3.51 -40.68
CA ALA A 499 19.92 3.67 -41.98
C ALA A 499 20.12 2.44 -42.89
N HIS A 500 21.27 1.77 -42.77
CA HIS A 500 21.57 0.53 -43.49
C HIS A 500 21.99 -0.58 -42.53
N VAL A 501 21.13 -1.60 -42.42
CA VAL A 501 21.39 -2.83 -41.64
C VAL A 501 21.14 -4.03 -42.56
N THR A 502 22.16 -4.88 -42.70
CA THR A 502 22.06 -6.16 -43.41
C THR A 502 21.93 -7.30 -42.40
N PRO A 503 21.30 -8.44 -42.76
CA PRO A 503 21.23 -9.59 -41.86
C PRO A 503 22.61 -10.08 -41.44
N THR A 504 22.86 -10.25 -40.14
CA THR A 504 24.13 -10.77 -39.62
C THR A 504 24.40 -12.16 -40.20
N GLN A 505 25.57 -12.32 -40.82
CA GLN A 505 26.09 -13.61 -41.26
C GLN A 505 27.10 -14.10 -40.23
N GLY A 506 26.74 -15.13 -39.46
CA GLY A 506 27.56 -15.61 -38.35
C GLY A 506 27.34 -14.77 -37.09
N PHE A 507 28.32 -13.95 -36.71
CA PHE A 507 28.31 -13.15 -35.49
C PHE A 507 29.01 -11.79 -35.66
N ASN A 508 28.69 -10.84 -34.80
CA ASN A 508 29.35 -9.55 -34.67
C ASN A 508 29.67 -9.29 -33.19
N ILE A 509 30.92 -8.94 -32.88
CA ILE A 509 31.35 -8.63 -31.51
C ILE A 509 31.69 -7.15 -31.45
N LYS A 510 31.17 -6.49 -30.43
CA LYS A 510 31.41 -5.08 -30.24
C LYS A 510 31.57 -4.72 -28.77
N SER A 511 32.71 -4.11 -28.46
CA SER A 511 32.89 -3.45 -27.17
C SER A 511 32.25 -2.05 -27.22
N VAL A 512 31.26 -1.84 -26.37
CA VAL A 512 30.54 -0.57 -26.20
C VAL A 512 30.82 -0.08 -24.78
N GLN A 513 31.18 1.20 -24.65
CA GLN A 513 31.28 1.84 -23.35
C GLN A 513 29.95 2.53 -23.04
N SER A 514 29.30 2.14 -21.96
CA SER A 514 28.01 2.71 -21.55
C SER A 514 28.00 2.92 -20.04
N GLU A 515 27.79 4.15 -19.57
CA GLU A 515 27.59 4.49 -18.15
C GLU A 515 28.65 3.91 -17.18
N GLY A 516 29.92 3.97 -17.56
CA GLY A 516 31.03 3.47 -16.75
C GLY A 516 31.14 1.95 -16.70
N PHE A 517 30.49 1.24 -17.64
CA PHE A 517 30.69 -0.17 -17.93
C PHE A 517 31.37 -0.36 -19.27
N LYS A 518 32.30 -1.32 -19.35
CA LYS A 518 32.78 -1.87 -20.61
C LYS A 518 31.88 -3.06 -20.94
N LEU A 519 31.11 -2.97 -22.02
CA LEU A 519 30.16 -4.00 -22.42
C LEU A 519 30.68 -4.67 -23.69
N ASN A 520 30.95 -5.97 -23.63
CA ASN A 520 31.32 -6.77 -24.78
C ASN A 520 30.07 -7.48 -25.32
N VAL A 521 29.45 -6.92 -26.36
CA VAL A 521 28.18 -7.40 -26.91
C VAL A 521 28.42 -8.32 -28.10
N TRP A 522 27.88 -9.53 -28.02
CA TRP A 522 27.96 -10.57 -29.04
C TRP A 522 26.61 -10.70 -29.75
N ASP A 523 26.45 -10.05 -30.90
CA ASP A 523 25.27 -10.16 -31.77
C ASP A 523 25.40 -11.39 -32.68
N ILE A 524 24.60 -12.42 -32.43
CA ILE A 524 24.61 -13.65 -33.21
C ILE A 524 23.41 -13.64 -34.16
N GLY A 525 23.61 -14.06 -35.42
CA GLY A 525 22.50 -14.13 -36.36
C GLY A 525 21.40 -15.09 -35.89
N GLY A 526 20.16 -14.81 -36.33
CA GLY A 526 18.96 -15.55 -35.90
C GLY A 526 18.33 -16.45 -36.96
N GLN A 527 18.96 -16.62 -38.13
CA GLN A 527 18.38 -17.44 -39.19
C GLN A 527 18.30 -18.90 -38.73
N ARG A 528 17.20 -19.58 -39.06
CA ARG A 528 16.94 -20.98 -38.64
C ARG A 528 18.12 -21.94 -38.84
N LYS A 529 18.90 -21.78 -39.91
CA LYS A 529 20.07 -22.63 -40.20
C LYS A 529 21.25 -22.45 -39.22
N ILE A 530 21.30 -21.33 -38.51
CA ILE A 530 22.44 -21.00 -37.64
C ILE A 530 22.13 -21.04 -36.13
N ARG A 531 20.85 -21.11 -35.73
CA ARG A 531 20.43 -21.23 -34.32
C ARG A 531 21.07 -22.42 -33.59
N PRO A 532 21.25 -23.61 -34.20
CA PRO A 532 21.95 -24.73 -33.56
C PRO A 532 23.43 -24.46 -33.19
N TYR A 533 24.02 -23.37 -33.68
CA TYR A 533 25.37 -22.94 -33.35
C TYR A 533 25.41 -21.88 -32.23
N TRP A 534 24.27 -21.39 -31.73
CA TRP A 534 24.22 -20.46 -30.59
C TRP A 534 24.96 -20.99 -29.36
N ARG A 535 24.88 -22.30 -29.11
CA ARG A 535 25.60 -23.02 -28.03
C ARG A 535 27.11 -22.83 -28.00
N ASN A 536 27.70 -22.44 -29.13
CA ASN A 536 29.14 -22.13 -29.20
C ASN A 536 29.49 -20.80 -28.51
N TYR A 537 28.49 -20.00 -28.12
CA TYR A 537 28.66 -18.64 -27.60
C TYR A 537 28.13 -18.45 -26.16
N PHE A 538 27.69 -19.51 -25.47
CA PHE A 538 27.10 -19.39 -24.13
C PHE A 538 28.12 -19.18 -23.01
N GLU A 539 29.32 -19.74 -23.13
CA GLU A 539 30.34 -19.68 -22.07
C GLU A 539 30.65 -18.24 -21.67
N ASN A 540 30.84 -17.99 -20.38
CA ASN A 540 31.19 -16.67 -19.83
C ASN A 540 30.20 -15.54 -20.19
N THR A 541 28.92 -15.85 -20.40
CA THR A 541 27.87 -14.84 -20.59
C THR A 541 27.47 -14.26 -19.23
N ASP A 542 27.65 -12.95 -19.03
CA ASP A 542 27.21 -12.27 -17.82
C ASP A 542 25.71 -11.88 -17.91
N VAL A 543 25.21 -11.56 -19.11
CA VAL A 543 23.80 -11.22 -19.36
C VAL A 543 23.34 -11.77 -20.71
N LEU A 544 22.18 -12.41 -20.74
CA LEU A 544 21.51 -12.84 -21.96
C LEU A 544 20.47 -11.80 -22.38
N ILE A 545 20.59 -11.26 -23.59
CA ILE A 545 19.58 -10.38 -24.20
C ILE A 545 18.87 -11.14 -25.31
N TYR A 546 17.54 -11.24 -25.23
CA TYR A 546 16.71 -11.89 -26.24
C TYR A 546 15.77 -10.88 -26.90
N VAL A 547 15.86 -10.71 -28.22
CA VAL A 547 15.08 -9.70 -28.96
C VAL A 547 13.93 -10.36 -29.71
N ILE A 548 12.73 -9.85 -29.49
CA ILE A 548 11.48 -10.33 -30.09
C ILE A 548 10.94 -9.26 -31.02
N ASP A 549 10.54 -9.66 -32.24
CA ASP A 549 9.75 -8.82 -33.13
C ASP A 549 8.31 -8.78 -32.64
N SER A 550 7.92 -7.70 -31.97
CA SER A 550 6.57 -7.57 -31.41
C SER A 550 5.51 -7.48 -32.50
N SER A 551 5.86 -7.06 -33.72
CA SER A 551 4.93 -6.98 -34.85
C SER A 551 4.68 -8.32 -35.52
N ASP A 552 5.55 -9.31 -35.31
CA ASP A 552 5.46 -10.63 -35.94
C ASP A 552 4.73 -11.64 -35.05
N ARG A 553 3.43 -11.36 -34.83
CA ARG A 553 2.56 -12.17 -33.97
C ARG A 553 2.49 -13.66 -34.38
N LYS A 554 2.76 -13.99 -35.65
CA LYS A 554 2.72 -15.38 -36.16
C LYS A 554 3.92 -16.22 -35.71
N ARG A 555 5.06 -15.58 -35.42
CA ARG A 555 6.28 -16.25 -34.97
C ARG A 555 6.49 -16.17 -33.46
N LEU A 556 5.49 -15.74 -32.69
CA LEU A 556 5.57 -15.72 -31.22
C LEU A 556 5.69 -17.13 -30.62
N ASP A 557 5.02 -18.13 -31.21
CA ASP A 557 5.15 -19.52 -30.75
C ASP A 557 6.55 -20.07 -31.07
N GLU A 558 7.07 -19.80 -32.28
CA GLU A 558 8.43 -20.17 -32.69
C GLU A 558 9.48 -19.51 -31.78
N THR A 559 9.35 -18.20 -31.51
CA THR A 559 10.32 -17.49 -30.68
C THR A 559 10.27 -17.92 -29.21
N GLY A 560 9.10 -18.37 -28.74
CA GLY A 560 8.91 -18.93 -27.40
C GLY A 560 9.58 -20.29 -27.24
N GLN A 561 9.39 -21.21 -28.19
CA GLN A 561 10.06 -22.52 -28.20
C GLN A 561 11.58 -22.38 -28.22
N GLU A 562 12.10 -21.49 -29.08
CA GLU A 562 13.56 -21.24 -29.16
C GLU A 562 14.11 -20.60 -27.87
N LEU A 563 13.31 -19.76 -27.19
CA LEU A 563 13.69 -19.21 -25.89
C LEU A 563 13.69 -20.29 -24.82
N GLU A 564 12.68 -21.16 -24.77
CA GLU A 564 12.61 -22.27 -23.81
C GLU A 564 13.80 -23.23 -23.97
N GLU A 565 14.10 -23.64 -25.20
CA GLU A 565 15.28 -24.46 -25.52
C GLU A 565 16.57 -23.76 -25.07
N LEU A 566 16.71 -22.47 -25.37
CA LEU A 566 17.86 -21.65 -24.97
C LEU A 566 18.02 -21.57 -23.44
N LEU A 567 16.93 -21.41 -22.69
CA LEU A 567 16.99 -21.28 -21.23
C LEU A 567 17.24 -22.63 -20.53
N SER A 568 16.97 -23.75 -21.21
CA SER A 568 17.26 -25.10 -20.70
C SER A 568 18.75 -25.48 -20.70
N GLU A 569 19.61 -24.66 -21.30
CA GLU A 569 21.04 -24.95 -21.45
C GLU A 569 21.81 -24.70 -20.14
N ASP A 570 22.52 -25.73 -19.67
CA ASP A 570 23.30 -25.71 -18.41
C ASP A 570 24.25 -24.51 -18.30
N LYS A 571 24.81 -24.07 -19.43
CA LYS A 571 25.76 -22.94 -19.49
C LYS A 571 25.12 -21.58 -19.24
N LEU A 572 23.79 -21.48 -19.29
CA LEU A 572 23.03 -20.24 -19.10
C LEU A 572 22.23 -20.23 -17.80
N VAL A 573 22.32 -21.27 -16.97
CA VAL A 573 21.69 -21.32 -15.65
C VAL A 573 22.15 -20.13 -14.81
N ASN A 574 21.21 -19.49 -14.10
CA ASN A 574 21.41 -18.26 -13.32
C ASN A 574 21.83 -17.00 -14.10
N VAL A 575 22.05 -17.07 -15.43
CA VAL A 575 22.41 -15.89 -16.22
C VAL A 575 21.18 -14.98 -16.34
N PRO A 576 21.24 -13.70 -15.90
CA PRO A 576 20.13 -12.76 -16.02
C PRO A 576 19.64 -12.62 -17.47
N LEU A 577 18.31 -12.58 -17.64
CA LEU A 577 17.65 -12.49 -18.94
C LEU A 577 16.98 -11.12 -19.14
N LEU A 578 17.35 -10.40 -20.19
CA LEU A 578 16.62 -9.21 -20.64
C LEU A 578 15.97 -9.48 -21.99
N ILE A 579 14.65 -9.30 -22.04
CA ILE A 579 13.87 -9.46 -23.27
C ILE A 579 13.53 -8.08 -23.82
N TYR A 580 13.91 -7.81 -25.06
CA TYR A 580 13.44 -6.63 -25.78
C TYR A 580 12.25 -7.00 -26.65
N ALA A 581 11.07 -6.53 -26.26
CA ALA A 581 9.88 -6.50 -27.10
C ALA A 581 10.02 -5.36 -28.10
N ASN A 582 10.72 -5.62 -29.21
CA ASN A 582 11.15 -4.62 -30.17
C ASN A 582 10.08 -4.33 -31.24
N LYS A 583 10.23 -3.20 -31.94
CA LYS A 583 9.33 -2.68 -32.98
C LYS A 583 7.96 -2.22 -32.47
N GLN A 584 7.93 -1.69 -31.25
CA GLN A 584 6.72 -1.10 -30.65
C GLN A 584 6.22 0.15 -31.39
N ASP A 585 7.03 0.72 -32.28
CA ASP A 585 6.64 1.80 -33.20
C ASP A 585 5.62 1.36 -34.28
N LEU A 586 5.39 0.05 -34.44
CA LEU A 586 4.47 -0.48 -35.45
C LEU A 586 3.06 -0.69 -34.87
N LEU A 587 2.02 -0.26 -35.60
CA LEU A 587 0.61 -0.26 -35.17
C LEU A 587 0.08 -1.62 -34.68
N HIS A 588 0.65 -2.73 -35.16
CA HIS A 588 0.23 -4.09 -34.83
C HIS A 588 1.15 -4.82 -33.84
N ALA A 589 2.10 -4.11 -33.24
CA ALA A 589 3.00 -4.67 -32.23
C ALA A 589 2.22 -5.23 -31.03
N ALA A 590 2.60 -6.41 -30.59
CA ALA A 590 2.14 -6.98 -29.33
C ALA A 590 2.78 -6.22 -28.16
N PRO A 591 1.98 -5.72 -27.20
CA PRO A 591 2.54 -5.11 -25.99
C PRO A 591 3.44 -6.10 -25.24
N ALA A 592 4.44 -5.58 -24.51
CA ALA A 592 5.37 -6.41 -23.73
C ALA A 592 4.64 -7.35 -22.75
N ALA A 593 3.57 -6.90 -22.10
CA ALA A 593 2.77 -7.74 -21.21
C ALA A 593 2.13 -8.95 -21.93
N GLU A 594 1.59 -8.73 -23.15
CA GLU A 594 1.02 -9.81 -23.96
C GLU A 594 2.10 -10.83 -24.36
N ILE A 595 3.30 -10.37 -24.72
CA ILE A 595 4.43 -11.24 -25.05
C ILE A 595 4.86 -12.03 -23.82
N ALA A 596 4.92 -11.40 -22.65
CA ALA A 596 5.34 -12.06 -21.42
C ALA A 596 4.38 -13.18 -20.99
N GLU A 597 3.07 -12.94 -21.13
CA GLU A 597 2.04 -13.93 -20.87
C GLU A 597 2.12 -15.10 -21.86
N ARG A 598 2.14 -14.82 -23.17
CA ARG A 598 2.18 -15.85 -24.22
C ARG A 598 3.41 -16.76 -24.15
N LEU A 599 4.56 -16.19 -23.81
CA LEU A 599 5.82 -16.95 -23.71
C LEU A 599 5.99 -17.60 -22.33
N GLY A 600 5.03 -17.42 -21.42
CA GLY A 600 5.11 -18.01 -20.08
C GLY A 600 6.31 -17.51 -19.28
N LEU A 601 6.76 -16.25 -19.47
CA LEU A 601 7.97 -15.74 -18.84
C LEU A 601 7.90 -15.77 -17.30
N HIS A 602 6.69 -15.64 -16.75
CA HIS A 602 6.40 -15.78 -15.32
C HIS A 602 6.77 -17.16 -14.73
N THR A 603 6.96 -18.18 -15.57
CA THR A 603 7.38 -19.53 -15.14
C THR A 603 8.89 -19.63 -14.87
N ILE A 604 9.68 -18.65 -15.35
CA ILE A 604 11.13 -18.60 -15.14
C ILE A 604 11.42 -18.24 -13.68
N LYS A 605 12.03 -19.17 -12.95
CA LYS A 605 12.31 -19.03 -11.50
C LYS A 605 13.79 -19.18 -11.14
N ASP A 606 14.60 -19.69 -12.06
CA ASP A 606 16.01 -20.02 -11.85
C ASP A 606 16.96 -18.84 -12.14
N ARG A 607 16.45 -17.73 -12.66
CA ARG A 607 17.23 -16.53 -12.98
C ARG A 607 16.36 -15.27 -12.90
N PRO A 608 16.95 -14.10 -12.60
CA PRO A 608 16.24 -12.83 -12.74
C PRO A 608 15.98 -12.56 -14.24
N TRP A 609 14.78 -12.10 -14.56
CA TRP A 609 14.42 -11.72 -15.93
C TRP A 609 13.62 -10.42 -15.97
N GLN A 610 13.67 -9.72 -17.10
CA GLN A 610 12.87 -8.53 -17.38
C GLN A 610 12.45 -8.51 -18.84
N ILE A 611 11.28 -7.95 -19.14
CA ILE A 611 10.87 -7.58 -20.50
C ILE A 611 10.76 -6.06 -20.63
N GLN A 612 11.30 -5.51 -21.72
CA GLN A 612 11.31 -4.08 -22.03
C GLN A 612 10.71 -3.85 -23.41
N ALA A 613 9.63 -3.07 -23.45
CA ALA A 613 9.09 -2.53 -24.70
C ALA A 613 10.12 -1.56 -25.32
N CYS A 614 10.43 -1.72 -26.62
CA CYS A 614 11.36 -0.81 -27.30
C CYS A 614 11.11 -0.67 -28.81
N SER A 615 11.72 0.36 -29.38
CA SER A 615 11.88 0.55 -30.83
C SER A 615 13.35 0.80 -31.15
N ALA A 616 14.03 -0.18 -31.75
CA ALA A 616 15.43 -0.08 -32.16
C ALA A 616 15.69 1.07 -33.16
N THR A 617 14.69 1.40 -33.99
CA THR A 617 14.77 2.43 -35.03
C THR A 617 14.57 3.84 -34.48
N VAL A 618 13.64 4.02 -33.53
CA VAL A 618 13.37 5.31 -32.88
C VAL A 618 14.32 5.54 -31.69
N GLY A 619 14.89 4.46 -31.14
CA GLY A 619 15.72 4.46 -29.94
C GLY A 619 14.94 4.53 -28.62
N GLU A 620 13.61 4.51 -28.67
CA GLU A 620 12.73 4.49 -27.50
C GLU A 620 12.83 3.14 -26.80
N GLY A 621 13.01 3.13 -25.48
CA GLY A 621 13.17 1.91 -24.68
C GLY A 621 14.46 1.11 -24.94
N VAL A 622 15.32 1.53 -25.88
CA VAL A 622 16.58 0.85 -26.24
C VAL A 622 17.74 1.29 -25.35
N LYS A 623 17.85 2.61 -25.17
CA LYS A 623 18.79 3.28 -24.28
C LYS A 623 18.00 4.03 -23.24
N VAL A 624 18.36 3.89 -21.98
CA VAL A 624 18.14 4.97 -21.00
C VAL A 624 19.08 6.09 -21.47
N LYS A 625 18.56 7.07 -22.22
CA LYS A 625 19.39 8.02 -22.99
C LYS A 625 19.99 9.11 -22.10
N LEU A 626 21.32 9.19 -22.10
CA LEU A 626 22.07 10.30 -21.51
C LEU A 626 22.64 11.21 -22.61
N HIS A 627 22.15 12.45 -22.74
CA HIS A 627 22.81 13.50 -23.53
C HIS A 627 23.74 14.29 -22.60
N LEU A 628 25.05 14.28 -22.88
CA LEU A 628 25.99 15.25 -22.33
C LEU A 628 26.22 16.33 -23.38
N HIS A 629 25.85 17.58 -23.07
CA HIS A 629 26.45 18.72 -23.74
C HIS A 629 27.77 19.05 -23.05
N ILE A 630 28.81 19.16 -23.88
CA ILE A 630 30.13 19.67 -23.52
C ILE A 630 30.01 21.18 -23.35
N THR A 631 30.20 21.67 -22.12
CA THR A 631 31.20 22.70 -21.74
C THR A 631 31.19 22.90 -20.24
#